data_AF-A0A974SEF4-F1
#
_entry.id   AF-A0A974SEF4-F1
#
_cell.length_a   1.000
_cell.length_b   1.000
_cell.length_c   1.000
_cell.angle_alpha   90.00
_cell.angle_beta   90.00
_cell.angle_gamma   90.00
#
_symmetry.space_group_name_H-M   'P 1'
#
loop_
_entity.id
_entity.type
_entity.pdbx_description
1 polymer ?
#
loop_
_entity_poly.entity_id
_entity_poly.type
_entity_poly.pdbx_seq_one_letter_code
_entity_poly.pdbx_strand_id
1 'polypeptide(L)'
;MRTIKKLIFATMCLMIISGGSLLYAATGKSDIAVYLNNVLLKNTGLLSEGVPYVSVEQLPEGLHAVLSWDETAQEVRIYKPNVNMVLLDDQGKIFGKVRSAASNTFSVLVQVDHLKTDISDLKITITDPLNKTDVVDNQQIKEKKDSFWFKSANYSYTFNEKGNYMIQVYIKDSSSKSWFIVSEMQISTI
;
A
#
# COMPACT_ATOMS: atom_id res chain seq x y z
N MET A 1 32.65 -58.27 -32.71
CA MET A 1 32.57 -56.80 -32.95
C MET A 1 31.15 -56.24 -33.01
N ARG A 2 30.15 -56.92 -33.61
CA ARG A 2 28.78 -56.40 -33.78
C ARG A 2 27.98 -56.26 -32.47
N THR A 3 28.23 -57.13 -31.49
CA THR A 3 27.62 -57.08 -30.14
C THR A 3 28.18 -55.95 -29.28
N ILE A 4 29.48 -55.67 -29.37
CA ILE A 4 30.13 -54.55 -28.65
C ILE A 4 29.60 -53.20 -29.14
N LYS A 5 29.41 -53.03 -30.45
CA LYS A 5 28.82 -51.80 -31.02
C LYS A 5 27.39 -51.56 -30.55
N LYS A 6 26.58 -52.61 -30.38
CA LYS A 6 25.21 -52.52 -29.84
C LYS A 6 25.21 -52.16 -28.35
N LEU A 7 26.15 -52.71 -27.59
CA LEU A 7 26.31 -52.42 -26.17
C LEU A 7 26.69 -50.94 -25.95
N ILE A 8 27.68 -50.44 -26.70
CA ILE A 8 28.10 -49.04 -26.64
C ILE A 8 26.95 -48.09 -27.00
N PHE A 9 26.18 -48.42 -28.04
CA PHE A 9 25.04 -47.62 -28.45
C PHE A 9 23.93 -47.60 -27.39
N ALA A 10 23.65 -48.75 -26.75
CA ALA A 10 22.67 -48.84 -25.67
C ALA A 10 23.09 -48.03 -24.43
N THR A 11 24.37 -48.09 -24.05
CA THR A 11 24.90 -47.31 -22.92
C THR A 11 24.87 -45.80 -23.23
N MET A 12 25.15 -45.41 -24.47
CA MET A 12 25.06 -44.02 -24.90
C MET A 12 23.62 -43.50 -24.87
N CYS A 13 22.64 -44.30 -25.30
CA CYS A 13 21.22 -43.96 -25.17
C CYS A 13 20.78 -43.85 -23.70
N LEU A 14 21.24 -44.73 -22.81
CA LEU A 14 20.93 -44.63 -21.38
C LEU A 14 21.49 -43.34 -20.75
N MET A 15 22.70 -42.92 -21.11
CA MET A 15 23.28 -41.66 -20.62
C MET A 15 22.56 -40.41 -21.13
N ILE A 16 21.98 -40.45 -22.33
CA ILE A 16 21.17 -39.35 -22.87
C ILE A 16 19.82 -39.24 -22.14
N ILE A 17 19.25 -40.37 -21.72
CA ILE A 17 17.98 -40.41 -20.98
C ILE A 17 18.16 -39.97 -19.50
N SER A 18 19.29 -40.34 -18.87
CA SER A 18 19.60 -39.91 -17.50
C SER A 18 20.22 -38.50 -17.42
N GLY A 19 20.86 -38.01 -18.49
CA GLY A 19 21.40 -36.65 -18.56
C GLY A 19 20.35 -35.56 -18.79
N GLY A 20 19.14 -35.91 -19.26
CA GLY A 20 18.07 -34.96 -19.59
C GLY A 20 16.97 -34.80 -18.52
N SER A 21 17.03 -35.52 -17.40
CA SER A 21 15.93 -35.55 -16.41
C SER A 21 16.36 -35.23 -14.97
N LEU A 22 17.58 -34.73 -14.76
CA LEU A 22 17.92 -33.96 -13.56
C LEU A 22 17.82 -32.47 -13.86
N LEU A 23 16.65 -32.04 -14.34
CA LEU A 23 16.21 -30.70 -14.03
C LEU A 23 16.06 -30.70 -12.51
N TYR A 24 17.03 -30.10 -11.83
CA TYR A 24 16.88 -29.67 -10.46
C TYR A 24 15.62 -28.79 -10.44
N ALA A 25 14.45 -29.38 -10.14
CA ALA A 25 13.36 -28.60 -9.62
C ALA A 25 13.96 -27.94 -8.38
N ALA A 26 14.12 -26.61 -8.42
CA ALA A 26 14.62 -25.88 -7.28
C ALA A 26 13.73 -26.22 -6.08
N THR A 27 14.19 -27.14 -5.23
CA THR A 27 13.59 -27.44 -3.94
C THR A 27 13.86 -26.23 -3.07
N GLY A 28 13.05 -25.18 -3.17
CA GLY A 28 13.40 -23.98 -2.40
C GLY A 28 12.53 -22.73 -2.42
N LYS A 29 11.45 -22.63 -3.21
CA LYS A 29 10.52 -21.49 -3.09
C LYS A 29 9.10 -21.95 -3.34
N SER A 30 8.40 -22.33 -2.27
CA SER A 30 6.95 -22.47 -2.33
C SER A 30 6.36 -21.08 -2.17
N ASP A 31 5.87 -20.51 -3.27
CA ASP A 31 5.07 -19.28 -3.23
C ASP A 31 3.90 -19.47 -2.25
N ILE A 32 3.64 -18.47 -1.43
CA ILE A 32 2.54 -18.47 -0.45
C ILE A 32 1.57 -17.33 -0.74
N ALA A 33 0.28 -17.57 -0.48
CA ALA A 33 -0.72 -16.52 -0.52
C ALA A 33 -0.55 -15.58 0.68
N VAL A 34 -0.63 -14.27 0.43
CA VAL A 34 -0.52 -13.24 1.46
C VAL A 34 -1.84 -12.50 1.53
N TYR A 35 -2.38 -12.37 2.74
CA TYR A 35 -3.62 -11.66 3.00
C TYR A 35 -3.35 -10.48 3.93
N LEU A 36 -3.92 -9.31 3.61
CA LEU A 36 -3.95 -8.15 4.48
C LEU A 36 -5.41 -7.76 4.69
N ASN A 37 -5.85 -7.68 5.95
CA ASN A 37 -7.26 -7.47 6.29
C ASN A 37 -8.21 -8.44 5.57
N ASN A 38 -7.80 -9.71 5.48
CA ASN A 38 -8.53 -10.78 4.79
C ASN A 38 -8.70 -10.58 3.26
N VAL A 39 -7.97 -9.62 2.67
CA VAL A 39 -7.90 -9.39 1.22
C VAL A 39 -6.62 -10.02 0.69
N LEU A 40 -6.74 -10.85 -0.35
CA LEU A 40 -5.61 -11.46 -1.03
C LEU A 40 -4.80 -10.36 -1.74
N LEU A 41 -3.50 -10.27 -1.41
CA LEU A 41 -2.61 -9.32 -2.05
C LEU A 41 -2.13 -9.81 -3.42
N LYS A 42 -1.75 -8.84 -4.27
CA LYS A 42 -1.30 -9.09 -5.64
C LYS A 42 0.01 -9.89 -5.71
N ASN A 43 0.97 -9.57 -4.84
CA ASN A 43 2.27 -10.23 -4.87
C ASN A 43 2.26 -11.40 -3.87
N THR A 44 2.66 -12.57 -4.34
CA THR A 44 2.87 -13.74 -3.49
C THR A 44 4.02 -13.49 -2.51
N GLY A 45 4.00 -14.23 -1.40
CA GLY A 45 5.13 -14.34 -0.49
C GLY A 45 6.04 -15.50 -0.90
N LEU A 46 7.23 -15.54 -0.31
CA LEU A 46 8.21 -16.61 -0.49
C LEU A 46 8.41 -17.34 0.82
N LEU A 47 8.27 -18.67 0.84
CA LEU A 47 8.70 -19.47 1.98
C LEU A 47 10.16 -19.88 1.80
N SER A 48 11.03 -19.48 2.72
CA SER A 48 12.44 -19.87 2.72
C SER A 48 12.84 -20.26 4.14
N GLU A 49 13.41 -21.46 4.29
CA GLU A 49 13.81 -22.02 5.59
C GLU A 49 12.68 -22.04 6.64
N GLY A 50 11.43 -22.23 6.18
CA GLY A 50 10.24 -22.20 7.05
C GLY A 50 9.78 -20.81 7.47
N VAL A 51 10.47 -19.75 7.05
CA VAL A 51 10.10 -18.36 7.31
C VAL A 51 9.40 -17.76 6.09
N PRO A 52 8.19 -17.20 6.25
CA PRO A 52 7.51 -16.49 5.18
C PRO A 52 8.08 -15.08 4.99
N TYR A 53 8.49 -14.76 3.77
CA TYR A 53 8.91 -13.44 3.34
C TYR A 53 7.83 -12.82 2.48
N VAL A 54 7.55 -11.54 2.68
CA VAL A 54 6.56 -10.80 1.90
C VAL A 54 7.24 -9.65 1.18
N SER A 55 6.81 -9.35 -0.05
CA SER A 55 7.25 -8.14 -0.72
C SER A 55 6.84 -6.93 0.11
N VAL A 56 7.80 -6.05 0.41
CA VAL A 56 7.55 -4.80 1.15
C VAL A 56 6.82 -3.76 0.32
N GLU A 57 6.86 -3.87 -1.01
CA GLU A 57 6.26 -2.92 -1.96
C GLU A 57 4.73 -2.89 -1.90
N GLN A 58 4.11 -3.99 -1.47
CA GLN A 58 2.65 -4.12 -1.35
C GLN A 58 2.09 -3.74 0.02
N LEU A 59 2.95 -3.38 0.97
CA LEU A 59 2.54 -3.04 2.34
C LEU A 59 2.07 -1.59 2.54
N PRO A 60 2.60 -0.55 1.86
CA PRO A 60 2.29 0.85 2.14
C PRO A 60 0.81 1.20 2.14
N GLU A 61 0.06 0.71 1.14
CA GLU A 61 -1.36 1.05 0.98
C GLU A 61 -2.20 0.54 2.15
N GLY A 62 -2.04 -0.71 2.57
CA GLY A 62 -2.86 -1.29 3.64
C GLY A 62 -2.31 -1.13 5.06
N LEU A 63 -1.03 -0.80 5.22
CA LEU A 63 -0.45 -0.48 6.54
C LEU A 63 -0.44 1.02 6.85
N HIS A 64 -0.81 1.86 5.89
CA HIS A 64 -0.74 3.31 5.99
C HIS A 64 0.67 3.79 6.37
N ALA A 65 1.65 3.42 5.54
CA ALA A 65 3.07 3.65 5.79
C ALA A 65 3.79 4.21 4.56
N VAL A 66 4.91 4.88 4.79
CA VAL A 66 5.84 5.35 3.75
C VAL A 66 6.92 4.31 3.58
N LEU A 67 7.13 3.86 2.34
CA LEU A 67 8.25 3.01 1.97
C LEU A 67 9.38 3.87 1.42
N SER A 68 10.58 3.65 1.93
CA SER A 68 11.82 4.24 1.41
C SER A 68 12.77 3.10 1.05
N TRP A 69 13.23 3.09 -0.20
CA TRP A 69 14.23 2.16 -0.71
C TRP A 69 15.48 2.95 -1.07
N ASP A 70 16.59 2.62 -0.41
CA ASP A 70 17.92 3.13 -0.75
C ASP A 70 18.71 2.01 -1.44
N GLU A 71 18.81 2.09 -2.77
CA GLU A 71 19.54 1.11 -3.57
C GLU A 71 21.04 1.12 -3.30
N THR A 72 21.62 2.26 -2.91
CA THR A 72 23.07 2.36 -2.66
C THR A 72 23.43 1.70 -1.33
N ALA A 73 22.64 1.96 -0.29
CA ALA A 73 22.81 1.34 1.02
C ALA A 73 22.22 -0.08 1.11
N GLN A 74 21.47 -0.52 0.09
CA GLN A 74 20.68 -1.76 0.11
C GLN A 74 19.73 -1.81 1.33
N GLU A 75 19.09 -0.69 1.63
CA GLU A 75 18.26 -0.52 2.82
C GLU A 75 16.80 -0.23 2.47
N VAL A 76 15.90 -1.01 3.07
CA VAL A 76 14.46 -0.71 3.08
C VAL A 76 14.09 -0.11 4.43
N ARG A 77 13.42 1.03 4.42
CA ARG A 77 12.81 1.65 5.61
C ARG A 77 11.30 1.77 5.41
N ILE A 78 10.55 1.39 6.45
CA ILE A 78 9.09 1.56 6.50
C ILE A 78 8.80 2.54 7.64
N TYR A 79 8.27 3.71 7.30
CA TYR A 79 7.88 4.72 8.26
C TYR A 79 6.36 4.70 8.43
N LYS A 80 5.89 4.43 9.64
CA LYS A 80 4.46 4.44 9.99
C LYS A 80 4.19 5.61 10.95
N PRO A 81 3.86 6.81 10.43
CA PRO A 81 3.43 7.90 11.31
C PRO A 81 2.08 7.56 11.95
N ASN A 82 1.79 8.18 13.08
CA ASN A 82 0.43 8.20 13.62
C ASN A 82 -0.31 9.36 12.99
N VAL A 83 -1.38 9.06 12.28
CA VAL A 83 -2.21 10.07 11.63
C VAL A 83 -3.64 9.86 12.08
N ASN A 84 -4.15 10.81 12.86
CA ASN A 84 -5.51 10.81 13.35
C ASN A 84 -6.31 11.86 12.60
N MET A 85 -7.57 11.56 12.29
CA MET A 85 -8.42 12.43 11.51
C MET A 85 -9.82 12.55 12.11
N VAL A 86 -10.36 13.76 12.04
CA VAL A 86 -11.71 14.10 12.51
C VAL A 86 -12.36 15.03 11.49
N LEU A 87 -13.64 14.80 11.20
CA LEU A 87 -14.44 15.67 10.33
C LEU A 87 -15.23 16.65 11.18
N LEU A 88 -15.21 17.91 10.77
CA LEU A 88 -15.88 19.01 11.44
C LEU A 88 -16.91 19.61 10.47
N ASP A 89 -18.15 19.75 10.91
CA ASP A 89 -19.17 20.48 10.14
C ASP A 89 -18.85 21.99 10.08
N ASP A 90 -19.71 22.75 9.42
CA ASP A 90 -19.60 24.20 9.28
C ASP A 90 -19.63 24.95 10.63
N GLN A 91 -20.19 24.33 11.68
CA GLN A 91 -20.22 24.83 13.05
C GLN A 91 -19.04 24.33 13.90
N GLY A 92 -18.15 23.51 13.34
CA GLY A 92 -17.02 22.91 14.05
C GLY A 92 -17.37 21.70 14.91
N LYS A 93 -18.55 21.08 14.74
CA LYS A 93 -18.95 19.86 15.46
C LYS A 93 -18.45 18.63 14.72
N ILE A 94 -18.08 17.62 15.51
CA ILE A 94 -17.62 16.34 14.98
C ILE A 94 -18.78 15.57 14.37
N PHE A 95 -18.59 15.01 13.17
CA PHE A 95 -19.54 14.10 12.55
C PHE A 95 -18.85 12.89 11.91
N GLY A 96 -19.62 11.84 11.65
CA GLY A 96 -19.14 10.62 10.98
C GLY A 96 -20.19 9.93 10.11
N LYS A 97 -21.30 10.63 9.84
CA LYS A 97 -22.39 10.17 8.96
C LYS A 97 -22.90 11.36 8.16
N VAL A 98 -23.32 11.11 6.93
CA VAL A 98 -23.81 12.13 5.99
C VAL A 98 -25.12 11.67 5.37
N ARG A 99 -26.03 12.59 5.03
CA ARG A 99 -27.26 12.24 4.33
C ARG A 99 -27.00 12.08 2.84
N SER A 100 -27.57 11.04 2.22
CA SER A 100 -27.55 10.92 0.76
C SER A 100 -28.32 12.06 0.08
N ALA A 101 -27.89 12.46 -1.12
CA ALA A 101 -28.43 13.56 -1.91
C ALA A 101 -28.44 14.93 -1.19
N ALA A 102 -27.59 15.10 -0.17
CA ALA A 102 -27.41 16.35 0.54
C ALA A 102 -26.01 16.92 0.29
N SER A 103 -25.93 18.25 0.21
CA SER A 103 -24.66 18.96 0.25
C SER A 103 -24.31 19.27 1.70
N ASN A 104 -23.09 18.94 2.12
CA ASN A 104 -22.54 19.33 3.41
C ASN A 104 -21.24 20.10 3.19
N THR A 105 -21.06 21.16 3.98
CA THR A 105 -19.77 21.84 4.08
C THR A 105 -19.05 21.33 5.31
N PHE A 106 -17.82 20.88 5.14
CA PHE A 106 -17.01 20.33 6.23
C PHE A 106 -15.55 20.73 6.11
N SER A 107 -14.80 20.56 7.19
CA SER A 107 -13.34 20.60 7.20
C SER A 107 -12.79 19.33 7.84
N VAL A 108 -11.55 18.99 7.52
CA VAL A 108 -10.85 17.82 8.05
C VAL A 108 -9.74 18.32 8.96
N LEU A 109 -9.78 17.91 10.22
CA LEU A 109 -8.70 18.12 11.18
C LEU A 109 -7.84 16.86 11.22
N VAL A 110 -6.56 17.02 10.89
CA VAL A 110 -5.56 15.96 10.88
C VAL A 110 -4.50 16.27 11.93
N GLN A 111 -4.24 15.31 12.79
CA GLN A 111 -3.07 15.30 13.67
C GLN A 111 -2.07 14.30 13.12
N VAL A 112 -0.84 14.76 12.88
CA VAL A 112 0.29 13.89 12.56
C VAL A 112 1.25 13.89 13.74
N ASP A 113 1.70 12.72 14.16
CA ASP A 113 2.81 12.55 15.09
C ASP A 113 3.66 11.33 14.74
N HIS A 114 4.82 11.22 15.40
CA HIS A 114 5.81 10.19 15.11
C HIS A 114 6.29 10.20 13.65
N LEU A 115 6.32 11.36 12.99
CA LEU A 115 6.85 11.47 11.64
C LEU A 115 8.38 11.38 11.67
N LYS A 116 8.92 10.32 11.05
CA LYS A 116 10.36 10.02 11.01
C LYS A 116 10.98 10.14 9.62
N THR A 117 10.23 10.64 8.64
CA THR A 117 10.71 10.93 7.29
C THR A 117 10.41 12.37 6.91
N ASP A 118 11.21 12.92 6.01
CA ASP A 118 10.99 14.25 5.46
C ASP A 118 9.84 14.23 4.44
N ILE A 119 8.82 15.05 4.64
CA ILE A 119 7.70 15.19 3.70
C ILE A 119 7.67 16.58 3.07
N SER A 120 7.26 16.66 1.81
CA SER A 120 7.14 17.94 1.11
C SER A 120 5.71 18.47 1.07
N ASP A 121 4.73 17.59 1.09
CA ASP A 121 3.32 17.94 0.91
C ASP A 121 2.40 16.99 1.69
N LEU A 122 1.24 17.49 2.10
CA LEU A 122 0.13 16.73 2.66
C LEU A 122 -1.12 17.03 1.83
N LYS A 123 -1.83 15.99 1.42
CA LYS A 123 -3.06 16.10 0.62
C LYS A 123 -4.18 15.30 1.26
N ILE A 124 -5.39 15.85 1.23
CA ILE A 124 -6.61 15.18 1.66
C ILE A 124 -7.50 14.97 0.45
N THR A 125 -8.04 13.77 0.29
CA THR A 125 -9.00 13.45 -0.77
C THR A 125 -10.27 12.86 -0.20
N ILE A 126 -11.33 12.94 -1.00
CA ILE A 126 -12.58 12.20 -0.81
C ILE A 126 -12.82 11.33 -2.03
N THR A 127 -13.09 10.05 -1.81
CA THR A 127 -13.44 9.07 -2.84
C THR A 127 -14.87 8.61 -2.64
N ASP A 128 -15.68 8.67 -3.68
CA ASP A 128 -17.09 8.26 -3.65
C ASP A 128 -17.27 6.74 -3.84
N PRO A 129 -18.48 6.19 -3.63
CA PRO A 129 -18.78 4.78 -3.84
C PRO A 129 -18.55 4.28 -5.28
N LEU A 130 -18.45 5.17 -6.26
CA LEU A 130 -18.16 4.88 -7.67
C LEU A 130 -16.66 5.02 -8.00
N ASN A 131 -15.82 5.20 -6.99
CA ASN A 131 -14.37 5.42 -7.07
C ASN A 131 -13.95 6.74 -7.73
N LYS A 132 -14.84 7.74 -7.82
CA LYS A 132 -14.44 9.09 -8.21
C LYS A 132 -13.76 9.76 -7.03
N THR A 133 -12.56 10.30 -7.27
CA THR A 133 -11.76 11.00 -6.24
C THR A 133 -11.71 12.50 -6.51
N ASP A 134 -12.01 13.30 -5.48
CA ASP A 134 -11.82 14.75 -5.49
C ASP A 134 -10.80 15.16 -4.40
N VAL A 135 -10.03 16.21 -4.64
CA VAL A 135 -9.09 16.77 -3.66
C VAL A 135 -9.84 17.73 -2.74
N VAL A 136 -9.83 17.43 -1.44
CA VAL A 136 -10.43 18.28 -0.39
C VAL A 136 -9.50 19.45 -0.09
N ASP A 137 -8.21 19.18 0.10
CA ASP A 137 -7.20 20.20 0.35
C ASP A 137 -5.78 19.65 0.08
N ASN A 138 -4.82 20.55 -0.10
CA ASN A 138 -3.41 20.24 -0.28
C ASN A 138 -2.54 21.34 0.34
N GLN A 139 -1.58 20.94 1.18
CA GLN A 139 -0.67 21.84 1.86
C GLN A 139 0.79 21.45 1.61
N GLN A 140 1.60 22.43 1.21
CA GLN A 140 3.05 22.29 1.20
C GLN A 140 3.61 22.39 2.62
N ILE A 141 4.46 21.43 3.00
CA ILE A 141 5.14 21.39 4.29
C ILE A 141 6.47 22.13 4.17
N LYS A 142 6.56 23.30 4.84
CA LYS A 142 7.76 24.16 4.79
C LYS A 142 8.72 23.92 5.96
N GLU A 143 8.19 23.42 7.07
CA GLU A 143 8.95 23.20 8.30
C GLU A 143 9.01 21.72 8.61
N LYS A 144 10.21 21.21 8.91
CA LYS A 144 10.40 19.84 9.35
C LYS A 144 9.96 19.72 10.80
N LYS A 145 8.82 19.06 11.03
CA LYS A 145 8.28 18.75 12.35
C LYS A 145 7.93 17.27 12.41
N ASP A 146 8.22 16.64 13.55
CA ASP A 146 7.84 15.25 13.82
C ASP A 146 6.37 15.12 14.26
N SER A 147 5.76 16.22 14.71
CA SER A 147 4.34 16.33 15.00
C SER A 147 3.77 17.70 14.62
N PHE A 148 2.58 17.69 14.03
CA PHE A 148 1.85 18.91 13.67
C PHE A 148 0.35 18.64 13.50
N TRP A 149 -0.42 19.72 13.50
CA TRP A 149 -1.84 19.72 13.17
C TRP A 149 -2.06 20.41 11.83
N PHE A 150 -2.95 19.86 11.03
CA PHE A 150 -3.44 20.46 9.81
C PHE A 150 -4.96 20.50 9.84
N LYS A 151 -5.53 21.68 9.60
CA LYS A 151 -6.97 21.82 9.38
C LYS A 151 -7.18 22.25 7.94
N SER A 152 -7.95 21.48 7.19
CA SER A 152 -8.31 21.86 5.83
C SER A 152 -9.17 23.12 5.80
N ALA A 153 -9.20 23.78 4.65
CA ALA A 153 -10.26 24.72 4.32
C ALA A 153 -11.64 24.04 4.38
N ASN A 154 -12.68 24.87 4.49
CA ASN A 154 -14.05 24.40 4.35
C ASN A 154 -14.28 23.91 2.91
N TYR A 155 -14.78 22.70 2.78
CA TYR A 155 -15.04 22.03 1.51
C TYR A 155 -16.52 21.63 1.43
N SER A 156 -17.21 22.10 0.40
CA SER A 156 -18.61 21.76 0.15
C SER A 156 -18.68 20.58 -0.81
N TYR A 157 -19.36 19.52 -0.40
CA TYR A 157 -19.49 18.28 -1.18
C TYR A 157 -20.91 17.76 -1.16
N THR A 158 -21.38 17.27 -2.31
CA THR A 158 -22.71 16.66 -2.46
C THR A 158 -22.60 15.15 -2.51
N PHE A 159 -23.17 14.48 -1.52
CA PHE A 159 -23.12 13.02 -1.36
C PHE A 159 -24.22 12.35 -2.19
N ASN A 160 -24.07 12.30 -3.51
CA ASN A 160 -25.10 11.82 -4.43
C ASN A 160 -25.37 10.31 -4.29
N GLU A 161 -24.32 9.53 -4.09
CA GLU A 161 -24.39 8.07 -4.09
C GLU A 161 -24.60 7.52 -2.69
N LYS A 162 -25.43 6.47 -2.58
CA LYS A 162 -25.54 5.70 -1.33
C LYS A 162 -24.37 4.74 -1.22
N GLY A 163 -23.70 4.73 -0.08
CA GLY A 163 -22.61 3.79 0.18
C GLY A 163 -21.52 4.40 1.05
N ASN A 164 -20.32 3.85 0.88
CA ASN A 164 -19.14 4.24 1.63
C ASN A 164 -18.33 5.25 0.83
N TYR A 165 -18.07 6.39 1.44
CA TYR A 165 -17.11 7.39 1.00
C TYR A 165 -15.84 7.20 1.80
N MET A 166 -14.69 7.42 1.17
CA MET A 166 -13.39 7.32 1.84
C MET A 166 -12.73 8.69 1.87
N ILE A 167 -12.39 9.17 3.07
CA ILE A 167 -11.48 10.32 3.22
C ILE A 167 -10.08 9.77 3.44
N GLN A 168 -9.12 10.19 2.63
CA GLN A 168 -7.75 9.71 2.70
C GLN A 168 -6.78 10.85 2.90
N VAL A 169 -5.81 10.64 3.79
CA VAL A 169 -4.68 11.55 4.00
C VAL A 169 -3.46 10.96 3.33
N TYR A 170 -2.85 11.74 2.44
CA TYR A 170 -1.62 11.41 1.77
C TYR A 170 -0.50 12.31 2.25
N ILE A 171 0.71 11.75 2.33
CA ILE A 171 1.95 12.53 2.44
C ILE A 171 2.84 12.24 1.25
N LYS A 172 3.57 13.26 0.82
CA LYS A 172 4.58 13.14 -0.23
C LYS A 172 5.95 13.05 0.40
N ASP A 173 6.62 11.92 0.22
CA ASP A 173 7.98 11.73 0.69
C ASP A 173 8.95 12.63 -0.10
N SER A 174 9.82 13.32 0.62
CA SER A 174 10.71 14.32 0.02
C SER A 174 11.82 13.68 -0.82
N SER A 175 12.23 12.46 -0.50
CA SER A 175 13.29 11.75 -1.20
C SER A 175 12.76 11.14 -2.51
N SER A 176 11.79 10.24 -2.40
CA SER A 176 11.22 9.50 -3.53
C SER A 176 10.25 10.34 -4.39
N LYS A 177 9.73 11.45 -3.86
CA LYS A 177 8.65 12.26 -4.47
C LYS A 177 7.33 11.50 -4.66
N SER A 178 7.21 10.31 -4.09
CA SER A 178 6.00 9.47 -4.15
C SER A 178 4.99 9.88 -3.09
N TRP A 179 3.71 9.68 -3.42
CA TRP A 179 2.60 9.87 -2.49
C TRP A 179 2.24 8.56 -1.80
N PHE A 180 2.05 8.62 -0.49
CA PHE A 180 1.67 7.47 0.33
C PHE A 180 0.42 7.80 1.13
N ILE A 181 -0.54 6.88 1.17
CA ILE A 181 -1.69 6.95 2.08
C ILE A 181 -1.16 6.67 3.49
N VAL A 182 -1.48 7.54 4.44
CA VAL A 182 -1.07 7.40 5.84
C VAL A 182 -2.24 7.43 6.82
N SER A 183 -3.45 7.70 6.35
CA SER A 183 -4.67 7.48 7.10
C SER A 183 -5.85 7.41 6.14
N GLU A 184 -6.87 6.68 6.55
CA GLU A 184 -8.17 6.66 5.89
C GLU A 184 -9.31 6.68 6.92
N MET A 185 -10.43 7.27 6.54
CA MET A 185 -11.68 7.23 7.29
C MET A 185 -12.83 6.92 6.34
N GLN A 186 -13.59 5.89 6.65
CA GLN A 186 -14.82 5.58 5.94
C GLN A 186 -16.01 6.34 6.55
N ILE A 187 -16.79 7.01 5.71
CA ILE A 187 -18.06 7.62 6.07
C ILE A 187 -19.16 6.92 5.27
N SER A 188 -20.22 6.49 5.93
CA SER A 188 -21.38 5.91 5.24
C SER A 188 -22.52 6.91 5.17
N THR A 189 -23.23 6.92 4.04
CA THR A 189 -24.49 7.65 3.93
C THR A 189 -25.59 7.00 4.76
N ILE A 190 -26.42 7.83 5.39
CA ILE A 190 -27.72 7.44 5.97
C ILE A 190 -28.88 7.79 5.05
#